data_AF-A0AAF0QYM3-F1
#
_entry.id   AF-A0AAF0QYM3-F1
#
_cell.length_a   1.000
_cell.length_b   1.000
_cell.length_c   1.000
_cell.angle_alpha   90.00
_cell.angle_beta   90.00
_cell.angle_gamma   90.00
#
_symmetry.space_group_name_H-M   'P 1'
#
loop_
_entity.id
_entity.type
_entity.pdbx_description
1 polymer ?
#
loop_
_entity_poly.entity_id
_entity_poly.type
_entity_poly.pdbx_seq_one_letter_code
_entity_poly.pdbx_strand_id
1 'polypeptide(L)'
;MISKGYIYHFVHVKDSNSETPTLESAPVVNEFPEVFPEDLLGVPLEREIDFERDRHEGYTRKTCSSLFPDTQPISIPPYIMDLAMLKELKKQLKDLLDKGFIRPSISPWGAPVLFVKKKDGAHKMCIDYHQLNRVTI
;
A
#
# COMPACT_ATOMS: atom_id res chain seq x y z
N MET A 1 -26.48 -7.99 29.06
CA MET A 1 -26.00 -7.00 30.04
C MET A 1 -24.73 -7.57 30.66
N ILE A 2 -23.55 -7.15 30.18
CA ILE A 2 -22.26 -7.71 30.59
C ILE A 2 -21.66 -6.76 31.64
N SER A 3 -21.36 -7.27 32.84
CA SER A 3 -20.76 -6.49 33.93
C SER A 3 -19.22 -6.48 33.85
N LYS A 4 -18.60 -5.39 34.32
CA LYS A 4 -17.13 -5.26 34.37
C LYS A 4 -16.53 -6.35 35.27
N GLY A 5 -15.49 -7.04 34.78
CA GLY A 5 -14.68 -7.99 35.57
C GLY A 5 -14.73 -9.45 35.10
N TYR A 6 -15.52 -9.78 34.10
CA TYR A 6 -15.61 -11.14 33.55
C TYR A 6 -14.82 -11.31 32.26
N ILE A 7 -14.13 -12.44 32.13
CA ILE A 7 -13.50 -12.88 30.88
C ILE A 7 -14.61 -13.42 29.98
N TYR A 8 -14.80 -12.80 28.82
CA TYR A 8 -15.68 -13.32 27.78
C TYR A 8 -14.84 -13.96 26.69
N HIS A 9 -15.32 -15.08 26.16
CA HIS A 9 -14.76 -15.72 24.99
C HIS A 9 -15.70 -15.49 23.81
N PHE A 10 -15.21 -14.80 22.78
CA PHE A 10 -15.91 -14.74 21.50
C PHE A 10 -15.70 -16.06 20.78
N VAL A 11 -16.76 -16.87 20.71
CA VAL A 11 -16.77 -18.07 19.88
C VAL A 11 -17.39 -17.70 18.55
N HIS A 12 -16.55 -17.55 17.52
CA HIS A 12 -17.01 -17.38 16.16
C HIS A 12 -17.17 -18.75 15.50
N VAL A 13 -18.40 -19.27 15.50
CA VAL A 13 -18.73 -20.53 14.83
C VAL A 13 -18.81 -20.25 13.32
N LYS A 14 -17.88 -20.82 12.55
CA LYS A 14 -18.01 -20.90 11.09
C LYS A 14 -18.56 -22.27 10.74
N ASP A 15 -19.66 -22.29 10.01
CA ASP A 15 -20.17 -23.52 9.42
C ASP A 15 -19.24 -23.92 8.26
N SER A 16 -18.56 -25.06 8.40
CA SER A 16 -17.64 -25.60 7.41
C SER A 16 -18.32 -26.04 6.11
N ASN A 17 -19.64 -26.21 6.11
CA ASN A 17 -20.44 -26.55 4.94
C ASN A 17 -21.11 -25.34 4.27
N SER A 18 -21.04 -24.15 4.86
CA SER A 18 -21.51 -22.93 4.19
C SER A 18 -20.46 -22.48 3.18
N GLU A 19 -20.81 -22.48 1.90
CA GLU A 19 -20.01 -21.79 0.89
C GLU A 19 -19.88 -20.34 1.32
N THR A 20 -18.65 -19.82 1.34
CA THR A 20 -18.44 -18.40 1.59
C THR A 20 -19.22 -17.62 0.54
N PRO A 21 -20.15 -16.72 0.92
CA PRO A 21 -20.93 -15.98 -0.06
C PRO A 21 -19.97 -15.25 -0.99
N THR A 22 -20.15 -15.45 -2.30
CA THR A 22 -19.36 -14.80 -3.34
C THR A 22 -19.53 -13.29 -3.23
N LEU A 23 -18.50 -12.52 -3.58
CA LEU A 23 -18.54 -11.04 -3.53
C LEU A 23 -19.76 -10.48 -4.30
N GLU A 24 -20.12 -11.14 -5.40
CA GLU A 24 -21.28 -10.86 -6.27
C GLU A 24 -22.64 -11.06 -5.59
N SER A 25 -22.70 -11.75 -4.45
CA SER A 25 -23.95 -11.90 -3.68
C SER A 25 -24.35 -10.62 -2.94
N ALA A 26 -23.40 -9.70 -2.74
CA ALA A 26 -23.66 -8.42 -2.10
C ALA A 26 -24.26 -7.43 -3.13
N PRO A 27 -25.50 -6.94 -2.95
CA PRO A 27 -26.16 -6.06 -3.92
C PRO A 27 -25.35 -4.80 -4.27
N VAL A 28 -24.66 -4.23 -3.27
CA VAL A 28 -23.82 -3.04 -3.42
C VAL A 28 -22.63 -3.24 -4.37
N VAL A 29 -22.09 -4.46 -4.47
CA VAL A 29 -20.96 -4.77 -5.36
C VAL A 29 -21.39 -4.74 -6.82
N ASN A 30 -22.60 -5.25 -7.10
CA ASN A 30 -23.18 -5.24 -8.44
C ASN A 30 -23.72 -3.85 -8.82
N GLU A 31 -24.09 -3.02 -7.83
CA GLU A 31 -24.59 -1.65 -8.06
C GLU A 31 -23.46 -0.68 -8.46
N PHE A 32 -22.25 -0.88 -7.93
CA PHE A 32 -21.10 0.00 -8.17
C PHE A 32 -19.85 -0.75 -8.67
N PRO A 33 -19.92 -1.41 -9.85
CA PRO A 33 -18.80 -2.19 -10.38
C PRO A 33 -17.53 -1.35 -10.62
N GLU A 34 -17.68 -0.06 -10.90
CA GLU A 34 -16.56 0.88 -11.06
C GLU A 34 -15.82 1.21 -9.75
N VAL A 35 -16.48 1.04 -8.60
CA VAL A 35 -15.88 1.24 -7.27
C VAL A 35 -15.18 -0.03 -6.78
N PHE A 36 -15.63 -1.20 -7.24
CA PHE A 36 -15.10 -2.51 -6.87
C PHE A 36 -14.52 -3.28 -8.08
N PRO A 37 -13.55 -2.70 -8.83
CA PRO A 37 -12.95 -3.42 -9.94
C PRO A 37 -12.09 -4.59 -9.43
N GLU A 38 -11.95 -5.63 -10.26
CA GLU A 38 -11.10 -6.80 -9.94
C GLU A 38 -9.61 -6.42 -9.79
N ASP A 39 -9.15 -5.43 -10.56
CA ASP A 39 -7.81 -4.86 -10.48
C ASP A 39 -7.87 -3.33 -10.55
N LEU A 40 -6.92 -2.66 -9.90
CA LEU A 40 -6.86 -1.21 -9.88
C LEU A 40 -6.28 -0.72 -11.21
N LEU A 41 -7.09 0.02 -11.98
CA LEU A 41 -6.75 0.49 -13.33
C LEU A 41 -5.78 1.69 -13.37
N GLY A 42 -5.29 2.14 -12.21
CA GLY A 42 -4.33 3.22 -12.08
C GLY A 42 -4.58 4.10 -10.87
N VAL A 43 -3.83 5.20 -10.77
CA VAL A 43 -4.04 6.20 -9.72
C VAL A 43 -5.39 6.89 -10.01
N PRO A 44 -6.31 7.00 -9.03
CA PRO A 44 -7.54 7.74 -9.21
C PRO A 44 -7.25 9.16 -9.72
N LEU A 45 -8.10 9.67 -10.62
CA LEU A 45 -8.00 11.06 -11.08
C LEU A 45 -7.94 12.01 -9.87
N GLU A 46 -7.12 13.06 -10.00
CA GLU A 46 -6.99 14.10 -8.99
C GLU A 46 -8.38 14.67 -8.67
N ARG A 47 -8.79 14.51 -7.42
CA ARG A 47 -9.97 15.20 -6.89
C ARG A 47 -9.54 16.62 -6.53
N GLU A 48 -10.33 17.61 -6.93
CA GLU A 48 -10.09 19.04 -6.68
C GLU A 48 -10.06 19.44 -5.19
N ILE A 49 -10.39 18.50 -4.30
CA ILE A 49 -10.47 18.70 -2.86
C ILE A 49 -9.25 18.02 -2.22
N ASP A 50 -8.13 18.73 -2.18
CA ASP A 50 -7.16 18.50 -1.13
C ASP A 50 -7.89 18.79 0.19
N PHE A 51 -7.95 17.80 1.09
CA PHE A 51 -8.50 18.01 2.42
C PHE A 51 -7.75 19.19 3.06
N GLU A 52 -8.42 20.34 3.14
CA GLU A 52 -7.90 21.56 3.73
C GLU A 52 -7.48 21.27 5.17
N ARG A 53 -6.18 21.05 5.37
CA ARG A 53 -5.54 21.28 6.65
C ARG A 53 -4.60 22.46 6.45
N ASP A 54 -5.09 23.61 6.88
CA ASP A 54 -4.43 24.90 6.95
C ASP A 54 -3.72 25.39 5.69
N ARG A 55 -4.51 26.18 4.96
CA ARG A 55 -4.12 27.20 4.00
C ARG A 55 -3.23 28.25 4.69
N HIS A 56 -1.91 28.02 4.72
CA HIS A 56 -0.92 29.09 4.77
C HIS A 56 0.12 28.90 3.65
N GLU A 57 0.01 29.81 2.67
CA GLU A 57 0.95 30.21 1.61
C GLU A 57 1.64 29.14 0.75
N GLY A 58 1.17 29.06 -0.50
CA GLY A 58 2.07 28.97 -1.64
C GLY A 58 2.35 27.57 -2.20
N TYR A 59 1.33 27.00 -2.86
CA TYR A 59 1.43 26.25 -4.12
C TYR A 59 2.70 25.40 -4.34
N THR A 60 2.64 24.12 -4.01
CA THR A 60 3.23 22.98 -4.75
C THR A 60 2.61 21.73 -4.15
N ARG A 61 2.33 20.69 -4.94
CA ARG A 61 1.99 19.34 -4.46
C ARG A 61 3.09 18.85 -3.52
N LYS A 62 2.91 19.20 -2.26
CA LYS A 62 3.77 18.85 -1.15
C LYS A 62 3.11 17.67 -0.47
N THR A 63 3.15 16.51 -1.12
CA THR A 63 3.51 15.31 -0.36
C THR A 63 4.98 15.40 0.04
N CYS A 64 5.44 16.55 0.55
CA CYS A 64 6.49 16.51 1.53
C CYS A 64 5.80 15.87 2.74
N SER A 65 5.94 14.55 2.84
CA SER A 65 6.14 13.93 4.14
C SER A 65 7.00 14.93 4.92
N SER A 66 6.41 15.60 5.90
CA SER A 66 7.06 16.65 6.67
C SER A 66 8.38 16.07 7.18
N LEU A 67 9.52 16.51 6.66
CA LEU A 67 10.82 16.04 7.12
C LEU A 67 11.25 16.93 8.27
N PHE A 68 12.05 16.40 9.20
CA PHE A 68 12.73 17.27 10.15
C PHE A 68 13.58 18.31 9.40
N PRO A 69 13.64 19.56 9.88
CA PRO A 69 14.54 20.56 9.31
C PRO A 69 15.97 20.01 9.25
N ASP A 70 16.68 20.30 8.16
CA ASP A 70 18.06 19.87 7.90
C ASP A 70 18.27 18.37 7.62
N THR A 71 17.20 17.61 7.34
CA THR A 71 17.34 16.20 6.95
C THR A 71 18.05 16.06 5.60
N GLN A 72 19.18 15.36 5.59
CA GLN A 72 19.91 14.98 4.38
C GLN A 72 19.31 13.77 3.68
N PRO A 73 19.45 13.64 2.34
CA PRO A 73 18.96 12.50 1.61
C PRO A 73 19.57 11.17 2.08
N ILE A 74 18.70 10.16 2.22
CA ILE A 74 19.10 8.79 2.56
C ILE A 74 19.02 7.95 1.29
N SER A 75 20.16 7.39 0.86
CA SER A 75 20.24 6.45 -0.24
C SER A 75 20.91 5.15 0.21
N ILE A 76 20.13 4.08 0.27
CA ILE A 76 20.56 2.76 0.73
C ILE A 76 20.70 1.83 -0.49
N PRO A 77 21.78 1.05 -0.60
CA PRO A 77 21.94 0.11 -1.71
C PRO A 77 20.86 -0.98 -1.69
N PRO A 78 20.42 -1.49 -2.86
CA PRO A 78 19.50 -2.63 -2.92
C PRO A 78 20.05 -3.87 -2.20
N TYR A 79 19.16 -4.65 -1.60
CA TYR A 79 19.53 -5.95 -1.03
C TYR A 79 19.96 -6.93 -2.14
N ILE A 80 20.88 -7.84 -1.80
CA ILE A 80 21.32 -8.89 -2.71
C ILE A 80 20.16 -9.85 -2.97
N MET A 81 19.88 -10.11 -4.24
CA MET A 81 18.80 -10.98 -4.69
C MET A 81 19.34 -12.08 -5.59
N ASP A 82 18.75 -13.27 -5.49
CA ASP A 82 18.98 -14.34 -6.44
C ASP A 82 18.27 -14.06 -7.79
N LEU A 83 18.53 -14.93 -8.77
CA LEU A 83 17.99 -14.76 -10.12
C LEU A 83 16.45 -14.86 -10.17
N ALA A 84 15.83 -15.63 -9.29
CA ALA A 84 14.38 -15.80 -9.27
C ALA A 84 13.69 -14.53 -8.71
N MET A 85 14.21 -13.98 -7.61
CA MET A 85 13.75 -12.71 -7.05
C MET A 85 13.96 -11.54 -8.02
N LEU A 86 15.08 -11.50 -8.74
CA LEU A 86 15.31 -10.46 -9.76
C LEU A 86 14.31 -10.54 -10.92
N LYS A 87 13.91 -11.74 -11.34
CA LYS A 87 12.87 -11.91 -12.37
C LYS A 87 11.51 -11.41 -11.86
N GLU A 88 11.15 -11.76 -10.63
CA GLU A 88 9.91 -11.31 -10.01
C GLU A 88 9.89 -9.80 -9.78
N LEU A 89 11.02 -9.21 -9.39
CA LEU A 89 11.18 -7.76 -9.24
C LEU A 89 10.88 -7.04 -10.55
N LYS A 90 11.49 -7.49 -11.66
CA LYS A 90 11.25 -6.89 -12.98
C LYS A 90 9.79 -7.02 -13.41
N LYS A 91 9.16 -8.17 -13.11
CA LYS A 91 7.74 -8.41 -13.41
C LYS A 91 6.83 -7.42 -12.66
N GLN A 92 6.99 -7.30 -11.34
CA GLN A 92 6.15 -6.40 -10.53
C GLN A 92 6.43 -4.93 -10.82
N LEU A 93 7.69 -4.53 -11.05
CA LEU A 93 8.02 -3.17 -11.47
C LEU A 93 7.35 -2.80 -12.80
N LYS A 94 7.36 -3.73 -13.77
CA LYS A 94 6.69 -3.49 -15.06
C LYS A 94 5.19 -3.32 -14.88
N ASP A 95 4.53 -4.19 -14.11
CA ASP A 95 3.09 -4.06 -13.83
C ASP A 95 2.74 -2.69 -13.20
N LEU A 96 3.52 -2.25 -12.21
CA LEU A 96 3.31 -0.95 -11.57
C LEU A 96 3.58 0.24 -12.50
N LEU A 97 4.55 0.12 -13.42
CA LEU A 97 4.82 1.13 -14.46
C LEU A 97 3.68 1.19 -15.48
N ASP A 98 3.24 0.03 -15.97
CA ASP A 98 2.16 -0.09 -16.97
C ASP A 98 0.84 0.44 -16.41
N LYS A 99 0.58 0.24 -15.10
CA LYS A 99 -0.57 0.82 -14.38
C LYS A 99 -0.40 2.30 -13.99
N GLY A 100 0.78 2.88 -14.20
CA GLY A 100 1.06 4.28 -13.86
C GLY A 100 1.14 4.59 -12.36
N PHE A 101 1.30 3.58 -11.50
CA PHE A 101 1.47 3.78 -10.05
C PHE A 101 2.85 4.32 -9.70
N ILE A 102 3.86 4.00 -10.51
CA ILE A 102 5.23 4.48 -10.35
C ILE A 102 5.75 5.06 -11.65
N ARG A 103 6.84 5.83 -11.55
CA ARG A 103 7.59 6.35 -12.70
C ARG A 103 9.08 6.32 -12.43
N PRO A 104 9.94 6.26 -13.45
CA PRO A 104 11.37 6.49 -13.28
C PRO A 104 11.62 7.84 -12.60
N SER A 105 12.62 7.89 -11.72
CA SER A 105 13.00 9.11 -11.01
C SER A 105 14.51 9.22 -10.87
N ILE A 106 15.00 10.44 -10.71
CA ILE A 106 16.40 10.77 -10.41
C ILE A 106 16.41 11.42 -9.03
N SER A 107 16.07 10.63 -8.01
CA SER A 107 15.98 11.11 -6.63
C SER A 107 17.33 10.91 -5.91
N PRO A 108 17.78 11.87 -5.08
CA PRO A 108 18.89 11.62 -4.17
C PRO A 108 18.51 10.67 -3.01
N TRP A 109 17.23 10.35 -2.87
CA TRP A 109 16.70 9.38 -1.91
C TRP A 109 16.53 8.01 -2.54
N GLY A 110 16.93 6.97 -1.83
CA GLY A 110 16.83 5.58 -2.26
C GLY A 110 16.53 4.64 -1.09
N ALA A 111 15.46 3.87 -1.20
CA ALA A 111 15.08 2.83 -0.25
C ALA A 111 15.16 1.46 -0.95
N PRO A 112 15.69 0.42 -0.29
CA PRO A 112 15.83 -0.88 -0.90
C PRO A 112 14.48 -1.60 -0.96
N VAL A 113 14.38 -2.51 -1.92
CA VAL A 113 13.23 -3.40 -2.08
C VAL A 113 13.52 -4.72 -1.38
N LEU A 114 12.51 -5.26 -0.69
CA LEU A 114 12.51 -6.59 -0.10
C LEU A 114 11.28 -7.39 -0.54
N PHE A 115 11.36 -8.71 -0.47
CA PHE A 115 10.25 -9.61 -0.78
C PHE A 115 9.69 -10.25 0.48
N VAL A 116 8.37 -10.25 0.59
CA VAL A 116 7.64 -10.97 1.65
C VAL A 116 6.87 -12.12 1.01
N LYS A 117 7.01 -13.33 1.58
CA LYS A 117 6.25 -14.50 1.13
C LYS A 117 4.81 -14.42 1.63
N LYS A 118 3.86 -14.44 0.72
CA LYS A 118 2.42 -14.54 1.01
C LYS A 118 2.05 -15.99 1.37
N LYS A 119 0.85 -16.16 1.95
CA LYS A 119 0.31 -17.48 2.34
C LYS A 119 0.17 -18.44 1.15
N ASP A 120 -0.16 -17.92 -0.02
CA ASP A 120 -0.26 -18.64 -1.29
C ASP A 120 1.11 -19.03 -1.88
N GLY A 121 2.22 -18.66 -1.23
CA GLY A 121 3.58 -18.91 -1.69
C GLY A 121 4.13 -17.87 -2.67
N ALA A 122 3.32 -16.89 -3.10
CA ALA A 122 3.79 -15.80 -3.97
C ALA A 122 4.67 -14.81 -3.20
N HIS A 123 5.50 -14.06 -3.93
CA HIS A 123 6.33 -13.00 -3.35
C HIS A 123 5.64 -11.65 -3.55
N LYS A 124 5.56 -10.84 -2.50
CA LYS A 124 5.10 -9.46 -2.55
C LYS A 124 6.29 -8.52 -2.44
N MET A 125 6.47 -7.65 -3.43
CA MET A 125 7.44 -6.58 -3.38
C MET A 125 7.04 -5.55 -2.31
N CYS A 126 7.97 -5.22 -1.42
CA CYS A 126 7.82 -4.21 -0.38
C CYS A 126 9.03 -3.27 -0.41
N ILE A 127 8.81 -1.98 -0.13
CA ILE A 127 9.89 -0.99 -0.02
C ILE A 127 10.20 -0.81 1.47
N ASP A 128 11.49 -0.89 1.81
CA ASP A 128 11.98 -0.69 3.17
C ASP A 128 12.06 0.81 3.50
N TYR A 129 10.95 1.36 3.96
CA TYR A 129 10.87 2.77 4.37
C TYR A 129 11.39 3.02 5.79
N HIS A 130 12.00 2.05 6.48
CA HIS A 130 12.36 2.22 7.90
C HIS A 130 13.23 3.46 8.15
N GLN A 131 14.22 3.71 7.30
CA GLN A 131 15.12 4.86 7.44
C GLN A 131 14.44 6.18 7.06
N LEU A 132 13.54 6.16 6.07
CA LEU A 132 12.75 7.33 5.68
C LEU A 132 11.73 7.71 6.77
N ASN A 133 11.06 6.72 7.34
CA ASN A 133 10.07 6.92 8.39
C ASN A 133 10.66 7.53 9.66
N ARG A 134 11.95 7.29 9.95
CA ARG A 134 12.65 7.89 11.10
C ARG A 134 12.85 9.40 10.97
N VAL A 135 12.89 9.90 9.74
CA VAL A 135 13.14 11.31 9.45
C VAL A 135 11.89 12.06 8.97
N THR A 136 10.74 11.38 9.01
CA THR A 136 9.42 11.92 8.69
C THR A 136 8.69 12.26 10.00
N ILE A 137 8.02 13.41 10.04
CA ILE A 137 7.20 13.97 11.14
C ILE A 137 5.77 13.46 11.05
#